data_AF-A0A0L0FB18-F1
#
_entry.id   AF-A0A0L0FB18-F1
#
_cell.length_a   1.000
_cell.length_b   1.000
_cell.length_c   1.000
_cell.angle_alpha   90.00
_cell.angle_beta   90.00
_cell.angle_gamma   90.00
#
_symmetry.space_group_name_H-M   'P 1'
#
loop_
_entity.id
_entity.type
_entity.pdbx_description
1 polymer ?
#
loop_
_entity_poly.entity_id
_entity_poly.type
_entity_poly.pdbx_seq_one_letter_code
_entity_poly.pdbx_strand_id
1 'polypeptide(L)' 'FIKIPNCTPAFDSEYLTNGNIQKAVKFIVDFAKGLNIPGLEFKVHDDGERPPMVLMVYPGEANHNVMIYGHLDKQPFME' A
#
# COMPACT_ATOMS: atom_id res chain seq x y z
N PHE A 1 -2.75 10.31 -3.76
CA PHE A 1 -3.45 9.44 -2.80
C PHE A 1 -4.91 9.85 -2.53
N ILE A 2 -5.20 11.06 -2.00
CA ILE A 2 -6.56 11.47 -1.58
C ILE A 2 -7.62 11.27 -2.68
N LYS A 3 -7.33 11.71 -3.92
CA LYS A 3 -8.26 11.61 -5.08
C LYS A 3 -8.50 10.19 -5.59
N ILE A 4 -7.77 9.17 -5.13
CA ILE A 4 -7.96 7.78 -5.57
C ILE A 4 -9.11 7.17 -4.77
N PRO A 5 -10.22 6.75 -5.38
CA PRO A 5 -11.39 6.22 -4.67
C PRO A 5 -11.18 4.74 -4.29
N ASN A 6 -10.15 4.45 -3.49
CA ASN A 6 -9.80 3.11 -3.03
C ASN A 6 -10.61 2.76 -1.77
N CYS A 7 -11.90 2.45 -1.93
CA CYS A 7 -12.75 2.05 -0.82
C CYS A 7 -12.41 0.65 -0.31
N THR A 8 -12.63 0.42 0.98
CA THR A 8 -12.43 -0.90 1.62
C THR A 8 -13.46 -1.92 1.10
N PRO A 9 -13.16 -3.24 1.09
CA PRO A 9 -14.06 -4.26 0.53
C PRO A 9 -15.49 -4.25 1.06
N ALA A 10 -15.69 -3.76 2.29
CA ALA A 10 -17.02 -3.64 2.89
C ALA A 10 -17.95 -2.63 2.18
N PHE A 11 -17.38 -1.68 1.41
CA PHE A 11 -18.13 -0.63 0.72
C PHE A 11 -17.94 -0.64 -0.80
N ASP A 12 -17.19 -1.61 -1.33
CA ASP A 12 -16.91 -1.72 -2.76
C ASP A 12 -16.75 -3.19 -3.13
N SER A 13 -17.80 -3.79 -3.69
CA SER A 13 -17.78 -5.20 -4.13
C SER A 13 -16.82 -5.44 -5.31
N GLU A 14 -16.41 -4.38 -6.01
CA GLU A 14 -15.51 -4.43 -7.16
C GLU A 14 -14.07 -4.01 -6.80
N TYR A 15 -13.73 -3.93 -5.51
CA TYR A 15 -12.43 -3.42 -5.04
C TYR A 15 -11.21 -4.10 -5.67
N LEU A 16 -11.31 -5.39 -6.02
CA LEU A 16 -10.23 -6.14 -6.70
C LEU A 16 -10.12 -5.81 -8.19
N THR A 17 -11.25 -5.54 -8.85
CA THR A 17 -11.34 -5.48 -10.32
C THR A 17 -11.39 -4.06 -10.86
N ASN A 18 -11.82 -3.07 -10.07
CA ASN A 18 -11.95 -1.69 -10.51
C ASN A 18 -10.61 -0.92 -10.65
N GLY A 19 -9.50 -1.54 -10.23
CA GLY A 19 -8.15 -1.00 -10.40
C GLY A 19 -7.76 0.09 -9.40
N ASN A 20 -8.62 0.45 -8.44
CA ASN A 20 -8.34 1.55 -7.50
C ASN A 20 -7.26 1.19 -6.48
N ILE A 21 -7.24 -0.05 -6.01
CA ILE A 21 -6.22 -0.52 -5.08
C ILE A 21 -4.83 -0.55 -5.73
N GLN A 22 -4.72 -0.96 -7.00
CA GLN A 22 -3.46 -0.94 -7.75
C GLN A 22 -2.97 0.50 -7.97
N LYS A 23 -3.88 1.45 -8.26
CA LYS A 23 -3.52 2.87 -8.34
C LYS A 23 -3.00 3.41 -7.00
N ALA A 24 -3.62 3.03 -5.89
CA ALA A 24 -3.20 3.45 -4.55
C ALA A 24 -1.82 2.88 -4.16
N VAL A 25 -1.61 1.57 -4.39
CA VAL A 25 -0.32 0.90 -4.20
C VAL A 25 0.77 1.55 -5.04
N LYS A 26 0.52 1.74 -6.34
CA LYS A 26 1.49 2.38 -7.25
C LYS A 26 1.87 3.77 -6.75
N PHE A 27 0.90 4.58 -6.33
CA PHE A 27 1.16 5.93 -5.82
C PHE A 27 2.11 5.93 -4.62
N ILE A 28 1.89 5.04 -3.64
CA ILE A 28 2.73 4.97 -2.43
C ILE A 28 4.11 4.39 -2.72
N VAL A 29 4.19 3.35 -3.57
CA VAL A 29 5.47 2.78 -3.97
C VAL A 29 6.31 3.80 -4.74
N ASP A 30 5.71 4.54 -5.67
CA ASP A 30 6.41 5.59 -6.42
C ASP A 30 6.86 6.74 -5.51
N PHE A 31 6.01 7.16 -4.56
CA PHE A 31 6.36 8.16 -3.57
C PHE A 31 7.56 7.72 -2.73
N ALA A 32 7.53 6.50 -2.18
CA ALA A 32 8.59 5.98 -1.34
C ALA A 32 9.90 5.76 -2.11
N LYS A 33 9.84 5.29 -3.37
CA LYS A 33 11.00 5.24 -4.27
C LYS A 33 11.60 6.64 -4.51
N GLY A 34 10.75 7.65 -4.68
CA GLY A 34 11.18 9.04 -4.87
C GLY A 34 11.93 9.65 -3.68
N LEU A 35 11.83 9.06 -2.48
CA LEU A 35 12.63 9.47 -1.32
C LEU A 35 14.11 9.08 -1.44
N ASN A 36 14.46 8.18 -2.36
CA ASN A 36 15.84 7.73 -2.61
C ASN A 36 16.58 7.28 -1.33
N ILE A 37 15.89 6.57 -0.43
CA ILE A 37 16.48 6.07 0.82
C ILE A 37 17.47 4.94 0.48
N PRO A 38 18.79 5.11 0.71
CA PRO A 38 19.78 4.09 0.36
C PRO A 38 19.54 2.79 1.14
N GLY A 39 19.55 1.66 0.46
CA GLY A 39 19.37 0.33 1.07
C GLY A 39 17.93 -0.02 1.44
N LEU A 40 16.93 0.80 1.09
CA LEU A 40 15.53 0.45 1.27
C LEU A 40 15.07 -0.53 0.18
N GLU A 41 14.62 -1.72 0.59
CA GLU A 41 14.06 -2.73 -0.29
C GLU A 41 12.53 -2.65 -0.34
N PHE A 42 11.98 -2.95 -1.52
CA PHE A 42 10.54 -2.88 -1.78
C PHE A 42 10.03 -4.21 -2.32
N LYS A 43 8.93 -4.71 -1.77
CA LYS A 43 8.22 -5.87 -2.30
C LYS A 43 6.71 -5.63 -2.27
N VAL A 44 6.09 -5.72 -3.44
CA VAL A 44 4.62 -5.73 -3.55
C VAL A 44 4.21 -7.19 -3.70
N HIS A 45 3.43 -7.68 -2.74
CA HIS A 45 2.79 -8.99 -2.79
C HIS A 45 1.40 -8.82 -3.39
N ASP A 46 1.21 -9.33 -4.59
CA ASP A 46 -0.06 -9.30 -5.31
C ASP A 46 -0.25 -10.66 -5.98
N ASP A 47 -1.32 -11.37 -5.62
CA ASP A 47 -1.72 -12.66 -6.17
C ASP A 47 -2.99 -12.55 -7.03
N GLY A 48 -3.57 -11.36 -7.16
CA GLY A 48 -4.83 -11.12 -7.86
C GLY A 48 -6.10 -11.62 -7.14
N GLU A 49 -5.98 -12.33 -6.02
CA GLU A 49 -7.10 -12.88 -5.26
C GLU A 49 -7.40 -12.07 -4.00
N ARG A 50 -6.43 -11.28 -3.51
CA ARG A 50 -6.51 -10.52 -2.26
C ARG A 50 -6.03 -9.08 -2.44
N PRO A 51 -6.38 -8.16 -1.51
CA PRO A 51 -5.75 -6.85 -1.46
C PRO A 51 -4.22 -6.98 -1.45
N PRO A 52 -3.50 -6.29 -2.35
CA PRO A 52 -2.04 -6.33 -2.36
C PRO A 52 -1.45 -5.76 -1.08
N MET A 53 -0.31 -6.31 -0.67
CA MET A 53 0.47 -5.86 0.47
C MET A 53 1.79 -5.25 0.02
N VAL A 54 2.09 -4.05 0.50
CA VAL A 54 3.38 -3.39 0.29
C VAL A 54 4.26 -3.64 1.50
N LEU A 55 5.38 -4.33 1.29
CA LEU A 55 6.43 -4.53 2.28
C LEU A 55 7.64 -3.66 1.91
N MET A 56 8.12 -2.90 2.87
CA MET A 56 9.36 -2.13 2.76
C MET A 56 10.29 -2.59 3.88
N VAL A 57 11.52 -2.95 3.54
CA VAL A 57 12.49 -3.46 4.51
C VAL A 57 13.74 -2.60 4.42
N TYR A 58 14.15 -2.06 5.55
CA TYR A 58 15.46 -1.45 5.72
C TYR A 58 16.22 -2.30 6.74
N PRO A 59 17.39 -2.84 6.39
CA PRO A 59 18.10 -3.77 7.26
C PRO A 59 18.52 -3.13 8.59
N GLY A 60 18.86 -1.83 8.59
CA GLY A 60 19.37 -1.13 9.76
C GLY A 60 20.64 -1.78 10.34
N GLU A 61 21.08 -1.27 11.48
CA GLU A 61 22.25 -1.79 12.22
C GLU A 61 21.89 -2.16 13.67
N ALA A 62 20.62 -2.03 14.04
CA ALA A 62 20.14 -2.34 15.38
C ALA A 62 20.06 -3.86 15.61
N ASN A 63 20.14 -4.27 16.87
CA ASN A 63 20.00 -5.66 17.29
C ASN A 63 18.54 -6.13 17.42
N HIS A 64 17.57 -5.33 16.97
CA HIS A 64 16.15 -5.62 17.03
C HIS A 64 15.42 -5.01 15.83
N ASN A 65 14.30 -5.62 15.47
CA ASN A 65 13.44 -5.16 14.37
C ASN A 65 12.31 -4.28 14.90
N VAL A 66 11.97 -3.24 14.14
CA VAL A 66 10.78 -2.40 14.37
C VAL A 66 9.83 -2.60 13.19
N MET A 67 8.55 -2.86 13.48
CA MET A 67 7.50 -2.94 12.47
C MET A 67 6.64 -1.68 12.53
N ILE A 68 6.54 -0.97 11.40
CA ILE A 68 5.61 0.13 11.20
C ILE A 68 4.48 -0.39 10.31
N TYR A 69 3.24 -0.21 10.74
CA TYR A 69 2.05 -0.70 10.04
C TYR A 69 1.10 0.43 9.69
N GLY A 70 0.46 0.31 8.54
CA GLY A 70 -0.62 1.18 8.09
C GLY A 70 -1.45 0.49 7.01
N HIS A 71 -2.51 1.15 6.55
CA HIS A 71 -3.41 0.65 5.51
C HIS A 71 -3.69 1.74 4.47
N LEU A 72 -4.14 1.32 3.27
CA LEU A 72 -4.26 2.18 2.08
C LEU A 72 -5.71 2.36 1.60
N ASP A 73 -6.60 1.50 2.06
CA ASP A 73 -8.03 1.53 1.79
C ASP A 73 -8.71 2.63 2.63
N LYS A 74 -9.89 3.02 2.17
CA LYS A 74 -10.63 4.16 2.70
C LYS A 74 -12.06 3.76 3.07
N GLN A 75 -12.57 4.43 4.08
CA GLN A 75 -14.02 4.51 4.32
C GLN A 75 -14.67 5.34 3.19
N PRO A 76 -15.96 5.14 2.89
CA PRO A 76 -16.69 5.97 1.94
C PRO A 76 -16.70 7.45 2.40
N PHE A 77 -16.84 8.36 1.44
CA PHE A 77 -17.01 9.78 1.74
C PHE A 77 -18.50 10.09 1.96
N MET A 78 -18.86 10.45 3.21
CA MET A 78 -20.22 10.80 3.68
C MET A 78 -21.22 9.63 3.57
N GLU A 79 -21.87 9.29 4.68
CA GLU A 79 -23.16 8.55 4.67
C GLU A 79 -24.30 9.55 4.50
#